data_AF-A0A840L8X5-F1
#
_entry.id   AF-A0A840L8X5-F1
#
_cell.length_a   1.000
_cell.length_b   1.000
_cell.length_c   1.000
_cell.angle_alpha   90.00
_cell.angle_beta   90.00
_cell.angle_gamma   90.00
#
_symmetry.space_group_name_H-M   'P 1'
#
loop_
_entity.id
_entity.type
_entity.pdbx_description
1 polymer ?
#
loop_
_entity_poly.entity_id
_entity_poly.type
_entity_poly.pdbx_seq_one_letter_code
_entity_poly.pdbx_strand_id
1 'polypeptide(L)'
;MGAYRYWRVNLLTGNPNGRTWLRDLELRGVPGGPDLTVPGGTFTVNSQDVTEVGLRAIDGDPATAWNSGSPGPAGRVAEGTYDFGVPTVVAEVALLFGSIEYTGPLAGSWVSASNDLQQWTVFGPTFGAGQGLVGNTLSAVALTVESPLTPAIRAAGRSARLPTSWPAGGPGRARYGQARYGFDVGPYRIAGTVFIDGTPDVPVSRRVRLFDRQSARMVREGWSDPVTGAYAFENLPAAPDGYFVLSHDHTGVFNAEVKDRIQPIP
;
A
#
# COMPACT_ATOMS: atom_id res chain seq x y z
N MET A 1 -3.11 20.21 7.36
CA MET A 1 -3.52 19.00 8.10
C MET A 1 -4.79 19.31 8.86
N GLY A 2 -5.84 18.49 8.69
CA GLY A 2 -7.00 18.57 9.57
C GLY A 2 -6.63 18.04 10.95
N ALA A 3 -7.07 18.72 12.01
CA ALA A 3 -7.00 18.19 13.36
C ALA A 3 -8.14 17.19 13.57
N TYR A 4 -7.84 16.03 14.14
CA TYR A 4 -8.82 14.99 14.45
C TYR A 4 -8.73 14.60 15.91
N ARG A 5 -9.88 14.41 16.55
CA ARG A 5 -9.95 13.97 17.94
C ARG A 5 -9.61 12.49 18.10
N TYR A 6 -10.10 11.66 17.19
CA TYR A 6 -9.96 10.21 17.24
C TYR A 6 -9.05 9.71 16.14
N TRP A 7 -8.12 8.83 16.48
CA TRP A 7 -7.25 8.15 15.55
C TRP A 7 -7.36 6.64 15.76
N ARG A 8 -7.56 5.89 14.69
CA ARG A 8 -7.77 4.45 14.73
C ARG A 8 -6.73 3.74 13.87
N VAL A 9 -6.10 2.73 14.45
CA VAL A 9 -5.33 1.72 13.73
C VAL A 9 -6.22 0.51 13.47
N ASN A 10 -6.21 0.02 12.23
CA ASN A 10 -7.01 -1.10 11.78
C ASN A 10 -6.07 -2.16 11.23
N LEU A 11 -6.17 -3.39 11.72
CA LEU A 11 -5.24 -4.45 11.40
C LEU A 11 -6.00 -5.71 10.95
N LEU A 12 -5.81 -6.09 9.69
CA LEU A 12 -6.51 -7.20 9.06
C LEU A 12 -5.76 -8.51 9.25
N THR A 13 -6.40 -9.50 9.88
CA THR A 13 -5.84 -10.85 9.99
C THR A 13 -5.97 -11.60 8.67
N GLY A 14 -4.86 -12.16 8.19
CA GLY A 14 -4.83 -13.01 7.00
C GLY A 14 -5.10 -14.49 7.25
N ASN A 15 -5.27 -14.90 8.52
CA ASN A 15 -5.54 -16.29 8.90
C ASN A 15 -6.82 -16.36 9.74
N PRO A 16 -7.75 -17.28 9.44
CA PRO A 16 -8.97 -17.50 10.22
C PRO A 16 -8.74 -17.97 11.66
N ASN A 17 -7.52 -18.38 11.99
CA ASN A 17 -7.11 -18.72 13.35
C ASN A 17 -6.03 -17.76 13.88
N GLY A 18 -5.73 -16.69 13.14
CA GLY A 18 -4.69 -15.74 13.48
C GLY A 18 -5.19 -14.70 14.49
N ARG A 19 -4.29 -14.28 15.36
CA ARG A 19 -4.44 -13.05 16.13
C ARG A 19 -3.52 -11.97 15.58
N THR A 20 -3.87 -10.72 15.82
CA THR A 20 -3.04 -9.57 15.49
C THR A 20 -2.32 -9.04 16.71
N TRP A 21 -1.06 -8.66 16.53
CA TRP A 21 -0.19 -8.12 17.55
C TRP A 21 0.33 -6.74 17.17
N LEU A 22 0.12 -5.76 18.06
CA LEU A 22 0.67 -4.42 17.97
C LEU A 22 1.48 -4.15 19.23
N ARG A 23 2.80 -4.05 19.08
CA ARG A 23 3.73 -3.74 20.17
C ARG A 23 3.74 -2.26 20.51
N ASP A 24 3.64 -1.42 19.49
CA ASP A 24 3.68 0.03 19.73
C ASP A 24 2.93 0.78 18.63
N LEU A 25 2.31 1.88 19.02
CA LEU A 25 1.57 2.84 18.24
C LEU A 25 2.00 4.20 18.74
N GLU A 26 2.68 4.95 17.87
CA GLU A 26 3.02 6.32 18.15
C GLU A 26 2.28 7.26 17.19
N LEU A 27 1.78 8.36 17.73
CA LEU A 27 1.12 9.43 16.99
C LEU A 27 1.93 10.70 17.18
N ARG A 28 2.53 11.24 16.13
CA ARG A 28 3.48 12.36 16.24
C ARG A 28 2.96 13.60 15.53
N GLY A 29 3.03 14.75 16.20
CA GLY A 29 2.58 16.04 15.64
C GLY A 29 3.49 16.60 14.55
N VAL A 30 4.74 16.13 14.51
CA VAL A 30 5.71 16.38 13.44
C VAL A 30 6.45 15.06 13.12
N PRO A 31 6.88 14.83 11.87
CA PRO A 31 7.63 13.61 11.53
C PRO A 31 8.90 13.44 12.37
N GLY A 32 9.11 12.24 12.94
CA GLY A 32 10.21 11.97 13.88
C GLY A 32 10.12 12.73 15.22
N GLY A 33 9.01 13.41 15.49
CA GLY A 33 8.77 14.13 16.75
C GLY A 33 8.47 13.21 17.93
N PRO A 34 8.18 13.78 19.12
CA PRO A 34 7.78 13.00 20.28
C PRO A 34 6.44 12.30 20.03
N ASP A 35 6.29 11.12 20.60
CA ASP A 35 5.00 10.43 20.65
C ASP A 35 4.00 11.22 21.51
N LEU A 36 2.80 11.41 20.97
CA LEU A 36 1.69 12.08 21.62
C LEU A 36 0.74 11.10 22.32
N THR A 37 0.93 9.77 22.20
CA THR A 37 0.02 8.81 22.85
C THR A 37 0.19 8.75 24.37
N VAL A 38 1.34 9.16 24.90
CA VAL A 38 1.65 9.19 26.34
C VAL A 38 1.84 10.63 26.83
N PRO A 39 1.18 11.10 27.91
CA PRO A 39 0.16 10.46 28.76
C PRO A 39 -1.28 10.95 28.46
N GLY A 40 -1.53 11.53 27.28
CA GLY A 40 -2.60 12.52 27.10
C GLY A 40 -4.01 12.01 26.78
N GLY A 41 -4.22 10.73 26.53
CA GLY A 41 -5.47 10.25 25.91
C GLY A 41 -5.89 8.85 26.33
N THR A 42 -7.00 8.39 25.77
CA THR A 42 -7.56 7.06 26.06
C THR A 42 -7.44 6.16 24.83
N PHE A 43 -6.87 4.97 25.00
CA PHE A 43 -6.82 3.97 23.94
C PHE A 43 -7.80 2.83 24.22
N THR A 44 -8.67 2.56 23.26
CA THR A 44 -9.70 1.51 23.34
C THR A 44 -9.55 0.53 22.19
N VAL A 45 -9.78 -0.75 22.45
CA VAL A 45 -9.64 -1.82 21.44
C VAL A 45 -10.92 -2.63 21.32
N ASN A 46 -11.23 -3.10 20.11
CA ASN A 46 -12.45 -3.88 19.87
C ASN A 46 -12.37 -5.33 20.39
N SER A 47 -11.16 -5.81 20.67
CA SER A 47 -10.90 -7.12 21.27
C SER A 47 -9.50 -7.17 21.87
N GLN A 48 -9.31 -7.96 22.93
CA GLN A 48 -8.00 -8.15 23.53
C GLN A 48 -7.88 -9.50 24.24
N ASP A 49 -6.64 -9.97 24.38
CA ASP A 49 -6.27 -11.03 25.32
C ASP A 49 -6.29 -10.50 26.78
N VAL A 50 -6.37 -11.41 27.74
CA VAL A 50 -6.41 -11.06 29.18
C VAL A 50 -5.09 -10.48 29.69
N THR A 51 -3.97 -10.85 29.07
CA THR A 51 -2.65 -10.33 29.45
C THR A 51 -2.16 -9.26 28.49
N GLU A 52 -2.46 -9.40 27.20
CA GLU A 52 -1.96 -8.52 26.14
C GLU A 52 -3.03 -7.49 25.74
N VAL A 53 -3.30 -6.60 26.69
CA VAL A 53 -4.34 -5.56 26.61
C VAL A 53 -3.96 -4.41 25.69
N GLY A 54 -4.96 -3.65 25.23
CA GLY A 54 -4.76 -2.51 24.32
C GLY A 54 -3.72 -1.48 24.77
N LEU A 55 -3.61 -1.23 26.08
CA LEU A 55 -2.67 -0.24 26.63
C LEU A 55 -1.20 -0.58 26.36
N ARG A 56 -0.87 -1.87 26.13
CA ARG A 56 0.48 -2.29 25.75
C ARG A 56 0.88 -1.89 24.34
N ALA A 57 -0.03 -1.33 23.54
CA ALA A 57 0.31 -0.76 22.24
C ALA A 57 0.67 0.72 22.32
N ILE A 58 0.59 1.36 23.48
CA ILE A 58 0.87 2.81 23.64
C ILE A 58 1.69 3.07 24.90
N ASP A 59 2.41 2.06 25.40
CA ASP A 59 3.22 2.18 26.63
C ASP A 59 4.69 2.53 26.33
N GLY A 60 5.07 2.59 25.05
CA GLY A 60 6.45 2.85 24.60
C GLY A 60 7.42 1.72 24.92
N ASP A 61 6.93 0.54 25.34
CA ASP A 61 7.76 -0.64 25.60
C ASP A 61 7.65 -1.65 24.44
N PRO A 62 8.66 -1.79 23.58
CA PRO A 62 8.61 -2.72 22.46
C PRO A 62 8.62 -4.21 22.88
N ALA A 63 8.79 -4.50 24.18
CA ALA A 63 8.72 -5.84 24.73
C ALA A 63 7.29 -6.29 25.05
N THR A 64 6.35 -5.35 25.21
CA THR A 64 4.93 -5.63 25.44
C THR A 64 4.16 -5.54 24.12
N ALA A 65 2.92 -6.03 24.10
CA ALA A 65 2.04 -5.91 22.95
C ALA A 65 0.56 -5.98 23.34
N TRP A 66 -0.27 -5.28 22.56
CA TRP A 66 -1.67 -5.60 22.40
C TRP A 66 -1.84 -6.81 21.47
N ASN A 67 -2.63 -7.78 21.91
CA ASN A 67 -3.02 -8.94 21.13
C ASN A 67 -4.55 -8.93 20.97
N SER A 68 -5.05 -8.98 19.74
CA SER A 68 -6.48 -9.12 19.50
C SER A 68 -7.01 -10.41 20.14
N GLY A 69 -8.06 -10.31 20.95
CA GLY A 69 -8.66 -11.47 21.62
C GLY A 69 -9.15 -12.55 20.64
N SER A 70 -9.44 -13.76 21.17
CA SER A 70 -9.77 -15.05 20.51
C SER A 70 -9.79 -15.11 18.98
N PRO A 71 -9.14 -16.12 18.37
CA PRO A 71 -9.13 -16.30 16.92
C PRO A 71 -10.56 -16.23 16.35
N GLY A 72 -10.73 -15.41 15.32
CA GLY A 72 -11.99 -15.22 14.61
C GLY A 72 -11.79 -15.43 13.10
N PRO A 73 -12.88 -15.61 12.33
CA PRO A 73 -12.82 -15.97 10.91
C PRO A 73 -11.90 -15.03 10.12
N ALA A 74 -11.33 -15.55 9.03
CA ALA A 74 -10.38 -14.80 8.21
C ALA A 74 -11.04 -13.50 7.72
N GLY A 75 -10.26 -12.42 7.72
CA GLY A 75 -10.77 -11.09 7.37
C GLY A 75 -11.34 -10.29 8.54
N ARG A 76 -11.18 -10.77 9.78
CA ARG A 76 -11.48 -9.96 10.97
C ARG A 76 -10.49 -8.80 11.09
N VAL A 77 -11.01 -7.63 11.46
CA VAL A 77 -10.22 -6.42 11.70
C VAL A 77 -10.06 -6.22 13.20
N ALA A 78 -8.82 -6.24 13.68
CA ALA A 78 -8.49 -5.75 15.01
C ALA A 78 -8.39 -4.22 14.95
N GLU A 79 -9.12 -3.53 15.81
CA GLU A 79 -9.21 -2.07 15.81
C GLU A 79 -8.79 -1.51 17.16
N GLY A 80 -7.88 -0.54 17.13
CA GLY A 80 -7.48 0.25 18.29
C GLY A 80 -7.72 1.72 18.02
N THR A 81 -8.47 2.41 18.88
CA THR A 81 -8.83 3.83 18.75
C THR A 81 -8.26 4.64 19.91
N TYR A 82 -7.44 5.63 19.58
CA TYR A 82 -6.91 6.64 20.47
C TYR A 82 -7.81 7.90 20.44
N ASP A 83 -8.28 8.35 21.60
CA ASP A 83 -8.97 9.63 21.80
C ASP A 83 -8.01 10.64 22.45
N PHE A 84 -7.66 11.69 21.71
CA PHE A 84 -6.88 12.82 22.23
C PHE A 84 -7.65 13.73 23.18
N GLY A 85 -8.97 13.55 23.33
CA GLY A 85 -9.89 14.41 24.08
C GLY A 85 -10.23 15.71 23.35
N VAL A 86 -9.31 16.22 22.54
CA VAL A 86 -9.44 17.41 21.70
C VAL A 86 -8.94 17.11 20.27
N PRO A 87 -9.39 17.84 19.24
CA PRO A 87 -8.83 17.70 17.91
C PRO A 87 -7.32 17.99 17.89
N THR A 88 -6.53 16.99 17.49
CA THR A 88 -5.06 17.06 17.47
C THR A 88 -4.55 16.84 16.05
N VAL A 89 -3.53 17.61 15.66
CA VAL A 89 -2.81 17.41 14.39
C VAL A 89 -1.81 16.28 14.58
N VAL A 90 -1.95 15.22 13.78
CA VAL A 90 -0.98 14.14 13.66
C VAL A 90 -0.37 14.20 12.26
N ALA A 91 0.95 14.27 12.19
CA ALA A 91 1.73 14.38 10.96
C ALA A 91 2.43 13.06 10.59
N GLU A 92 2.59 12.15 11.56
CA GLU A 92 3.21 10.84 11.41
C GLU A 92 2.56 9.84 12.36
N VAL A 93 2.29 8.64 11.85
CA VAL A 93 1.87 7.48 12.64
C VAL A 93 2.92 6.42 12.49
N ALA A 94 3.51 5.97 13.59
CA ALA A 94 4.47 4.88 13.61
C ALA A 94 3.86 3.65 14.29
N LEU A 95 4.02 2.48 13.67
CA LEU A 95 3.52 1.21 14.18
C LEU A 95 4.68 0.24 14.35
N LEU A 96 4.67 -0.51 15.45
CA LEU A 96 5.56 -1.64 15.70
C LEU A 96 4.73 -2.91 15.85
N PHE A 97 4.94 -3.88 14.97
CA PHE A 97 4.21 -5.15 15.02
C PHE A 97 4.96 -6.22 15.81
N GLY A 98 4.22 -7.10 16.48
CA GLY A 98 4.79 -8.24 17.20
C GLY A 98 4.93 -9.47 16.32
N SER A 99 6.00 -10.25 16.55
CA SER A 99 6.19 -11.58 15.95
C SER A 99 6.20 -12.64 17.03
N ILE A 100 5.14 -13.44 17.15
CA ILE A 100 5.22 -14.74 17.82
C ILE A 100 4.42 -15.78 17.05
N GLU A 101 4.80 -17.03 17.29
CA GLU A 101 4.68 -18.27 16.48
C GLU A 101 3.29 -18.66 15.93
N TYR A 102 2.24 -17.88 16.18
CA TYR A 102 0.85 -18.21 15.80
C TYR A 102 0.19 -17.19 14.87
N THR A 103 0.97 -16.29 14.28
CA THR A 103 0.45 -15.24 13.39
C THR A 103 0.12 -15.77 12.00
N GLY A 104 -1.14 -15.63 11.59
CA GLY A 104 -1.44 -15.41 10.19
C GLY A 104 -0.71 -14.17 9.67
N PRO A 105 -0.45 -14.05 8.37
CA PRO A 105 0.10 -12.81 7.85
C PRO A 105 -0.84 -11.66 8.21
N LEU A 106 -0.30 -10.50 8.59
CA LEU A 106 -1.09 -9.27 8.52
C LEU A 106 -1.43 -9.09 7.04
N ALA A 107 -2.69 -9.32 6.68
CA ALA A 107 -3.15 -9.17 5.31
C ALA A 107 -3.20 -7.70 4.90
N GLY A 108 -3.31 -6.80 5.88
CA GLY A 108 -3.28 -5.35 5.68
C GLY A 108 -3.35 -4.60 7.00
N SER A 109 -3.00 -3.33 6.97
CA SER A 109 -3.18 -2.41 8.09
C SER A 109 -3.46 -1.00 7.57
N TRP A 110 -4.39 -0.24 8.14
CA TRP A 110 -4.61 1.16 7.74
C TRP A 110 -4.93 2.02 8.94
N VAL A 111 -4.74 3.32 8.79
CA VAL A 111 -5.08 4.30 9.81
C VAL A 111 -6.33 5.06 9.37
N SER A 112 -7.18 5.43 10.29
CA SER A 112 -8.28 6.35 10.03
C SER A 112 -8.39 7.38 11.15
N ALA A 113 -8.97 8.55 10.86
CA ALA A 113 -9.26 9.55 11.88
C ALA A 113 -10.68 10.08 11.78
N SER A 114 -11.21 10.55 12.90
CA SER A 114 -12.58 11.01 13.04
C SER A 114 -12.66 12.14 14.08
N ASN A 115 -13.72 12.96 13.99
CA ASN A 115 -14.06 13.93 15.03
C ASN A 115 -15.29 13.52 15.84
N ASP A 116 -16.03 12.49 15.41
CA ASP A 116 -17.36 12.15 15.94
C ASP A 116 -17.58 10.64 16.15
N LEU A 117 -16.59 9.79 15.85
CA LEU A 117 -16.65 8.32 15.82
C LEU A 117 -17.62 7.73 14.78
N GLN A 118 -18.37 8.56 14.04
CA GLN A 118 -19.34 8.15 13.02
C GLN A 118 -18.71 8.18 11.62
N GLN A 119 -18.02 9.27 11.30
CA GLN A 119 -17.38 9.47 10.02
C GLN A 119 -15.86 9.32 10.14
N TRP A 120 -15.30 8.42 9.34
CA TRP A 120 -13.88 8.11 9.36
C TRP A 120 -13.23 8.50 8.05
N THR A 121 -12.22 9.37 8.13
CA THR A 121 -11.30 9.62 7.03
C THR A 121 -10.21 8.56 7.06
N VAL A 122 -10.02 7.82 5.98
CA VAL A 122 -9.01 6.75 5.88
C VAL A 122 -7.70 7.32 5.35
N PHE A 123 -6.60 7.03 6.03
CA PHE A 123 -5.23 7.41 5.68
C PHE A 123 -4.41 6.15 5.35
N GLY A 124 -3.80 6.14 4.18
CA GLY A 124 -2.98 5.03 3.71
C GLY A 124 -1.58 4.98 4.37
N PRO A 125 -0.89 3.83 4.28
CA PRO A 125 -1.19 2.71 3.38
C PRO A 125 -1.55 1.39 4.08
N THR A 126 -2.21 0.50 3.32
CA THR A 126 -2.31 -0.94 3.59
C THR A 126 -0.94 -1.61 3.51
N PHE A 127 -0.26 -1.82 4.65
CA PHE A 127 0.92 -2.69 4.67
C PHE A 127 0.49 -4.14 4.94
N GLY A 128 0.78 -5.04 4.00
CA GLY A 128 0.67 -6.48 4.20
C GLY A 128 2.02 -7.05 4.63
N ALA A 129 2.10 -7.60 5.85
CA ALA A 129 3.26 -8.34 6.30
C ALA A 129 3.08 -9.80 5.83
N GLY A 130 3.73 -10.17 4.73
CA GLY A 130 3.78 -11.57 4.30
C GLY A 130 4.32 -12.47 5.43
N GLN A 131 3.98 -13.76 5.39
CA GLN A 131 4.26 -14.82 6.39
C GLN A 131 5.72 -14.97 6.88
N GLY A 132 6.68 -14.17 6.41
CA GLY A 132 8.12 -14.36 6.65
C GLY A 132 8.77 -13.40 7.65
N LEU A 133 8.01 -12.63 8.44
CA LEU A 133 8.56 -11.63 9.37
C LEU A 133 8.57 -12.10 10.84
N VAL A 134 8.82 -13.40 11.04
CA VAL A 134 9.17 -13.94 12.36
C VAL A 134 10.47 -13.26 12.81
N GLY A 135 10.42 -12.51 13.91
CA GLY A 135 11.56 -11.78 14.48
C GLY A 135 11.84 -10.39 13.90
N ASN A 136 11.03 -9.87 12.98
CA ASN A 136 11.30 -8.57 12.34
C ASN A 136 10.33 -7.47 12.82
N THR A 137 10.91 -6.33 13.19
CA THR A 137 10.18 -5.07 13.39
C THR A 137 9.80 -4.49 12.03
N LEU A 138 8.49 -4.38 11.76
CA LEU A 138 7.99 -3.52 10.70
C LEU A 138 7.63 -2.17 11.30
N SER A 139 8.37 -1.14 10.92
CA SER A 139 8.01 0.25 11.17
C SER A 139 7.34 0.84 9.94
N ALA A 140 6.06 1.17 10.09
CA ALA A 140 5.25 1.81 9.06
C ALA A 140 5.05 3.28 9.45
N VAL A 141 5.49 4.21 8.59
CA VAL A 141 5.19 5.64 8.72
C VAL A 141 4.11 6.01 7.71
N ALA A 142 2.89 6.30 8.18
CA ALA A 142 1.80 6.84 7.35
C ALA A 142 1.95 8.36 7.21
N LEU A 143 1.71 8.86 5.99
CA LEU A 143 2.20 10.14 5.45
C LEU A 143 1.38 11.37 5.86
N THR A 144 2.05 12.52 5.81
CA THR A 144 1.54 13.89 6.01
C THR A 144 0.44 14.28 5.00
N VAL A 145 -0.72 14.73 5.51
CA VAL A 145 -1.87 15.15 4.70
C VAL A 145 -1.88 16.68 4.58
N GLU A 146 -1.42 17.22 3.44
CA GLU A 146 -1.53 18.66 3.21
C GLU A 146 -3.00 19.11 3.11
N SER A 147 -3.24 20.32 3.61
CA SER A 147 -4.55 20.98 3.72
C SER A 147 -5.21 21.20 2.34
N PRO A 148 -6.56 21.22 2.21
CA PRO A 148 -7.24 21.22 0.90
C PRO A 148 -7.26 22.55 0.13
N LEU A 149 -6.33 23.50 0.32
CA LEU A 149 -6.50 24.86 -0.22
C LEU A 149 -5.40 25.41 -1.16
N THR A 150 -4.56 24.58 -1.77
CA THR A 150 -3.74 25.07 -2.90
C THR A 150 -3.31 23.94 -3.84
N PRO A 151 -3.58 24.01 -5.16
CA PRO A 151 -3.06 23.04 -6.12
C PRO A 151 -1.60 23.40 -6.40
N ALA A 152 -0.69 23.00 -5.53
CA ALA A 152 0.73 23.00 -5.83
C ALA A 152 1.14 21.57 -6.20
N ILE A 153 1.53 21.37 -7.46
CA ILE A 153 2.30 20.20 -7.87
C ILE A 153 3.58 20.19 -7.05
N ARG A 154 3.66 19.33 -6.04
CA ARG A 154 4.89 19.02 -5.30
C ARG A 154 4.93 17.53 -5.07
N ALA A 155 6.03 16.90 -5.48
CA ALA A 155 6.27 15.49 -5.26
C ALA A 155 6.16 15.17 -3.76
N ALA A 156 5.05 14.54 -3.35
CA ALA A 156 4.93 13.89 -2.06
C ALA A 156 5.84 12.66 -2.08
N GLY A 157 7.10 12.84 -1.70
CA GLY A 157 8.05 11.76 -1.49
C GLY A 157 7.49 10.80 -0.45
N ARG A 158 6.98 9.66 -0.90
CA ARG A 158 6.60 8.53 -0.05
C ARG A 158 7.87 7.85 0.42
N SER A 159 8.34 8.18 1.61
CA SER A 159 9.48 7.51 2.22
C SER A 159 9.02 6.56 3.32
N ALA A 160 9.15 5.25 3.12
CA ALA A 160 9.38 4.36 4.24
C ALA A 160 10.81 4.62 4.70
N ARG A 161 11.00 5.34 5.82
CA ARG A 161 12.31 5.44 6.45
C ARG A 161 12.47 4.21 7.33
N LEU A 162 13.50 3.41 7.06
CA LEU A 162 14.03 2.49 8.05
C LEU A 162 14.62 3.37 9.17
N PRO A 163 14.12 3.31 10.41
CA PRO A 163 14.74 4.05 11.50
C PRO A 163 16.20 3.60 11.63
N THR A 164 17.15 4.54 11.64
CA THR A 164 18.57 4.22 11.86
C THR A 164 18.87 3.78 13.29
N SER A 165 17.88 3.81 14.18
CA SER A 165 18.06 3.54 15.60
C SER A 165 16.79 3.02 16.27
N TRP A 166 16.06 2.06 15.69
CA TRP A 166 15.10 1.22 16.44
C TRP A 166 14.49 0.08 15.61
N PRO A 167 14.37 -1.16 16.15
CA PRO A 167 15.32 -1.86 17.00
C PRO A 167 16.31 -2.66 16.12
N ALA A 168 17.47 -2.97 16.71
CA ALA A 168 18.63 -3.55 16.05
C ALA A 168 18.34 -4.92 15.40
N GLY A 169 17.96 -4.91 14.11
CA GLY A 169 17.86 -6.09 13.26
C GLY A 169 18.24 -5.69 11.84
N GLY A 170 19.23 -6.38 11.26
CA GLY A 170 19.67 -6.09 9.89
C GLY A 170 18.50 -6.19 8.90
N PRO A 171 18.43 -5.34 7.86
CA PRO A 171 17.32 -5.34 6.92
C PRO A 171 17.22 -6.68 6.20
N GLY A 172 16.20 -7.47 6.53
CA GLY A 172 15.83 -8.67 5.80
C GLY A 172 15.46 -8.29 4.36
N ARG A 173 16.15 -8.90 3.39
CA ARG A 173 15.84 -8.69 1.96
C ARG A 173 14.51 -9.35 1.62
N ALA A 174 13.42 -8.60 1.75
CA ALA A 174 12.11 -8.99 1.26
C ALA A 174 12.11 -8.97 -0.29
N ARG A 175 12.26 -10.15 -0.92
CA ARG A 175 11.91 -10.32 -2.34
C ARG A 175 10.40 -10.47 -2.45
N TYR A 176 9.68 -9.36 -2.61
CA TYR A 176 8.28 -9.37 -3.03
C TYR A 176 8.11 -8.51 -4.28
N GLY A 177 7.43 -9.07 -5.28
CA GLY A 177 6.96 -8.35 -6.45
C GLY A 177 6.10 -7.18 -6.02
N GLN A 178 6.62 -5.98 -6.19
CA GLN A 178 5.99 -4.76 -5.72
C GLN A 178 4.79 -4.42 -6.61
N ALA A 179 3.60 -4.36 -6.02
CA ALA A 179 2.49 -3.59 -6.57
C ALA A 179 2.87 -2.09 -6.48
N ARG A 180 3.58 -1.61 -7.49
CA ARG A 180 4.06 -0.22 -7.60
C ARG A 180 2.98 0.70 -8.15
N TYR A 181 1.96 1.01 -7.35
CA TYR A 181 1.03 2.10 -7.70
C TYR A 181 1.76 3.45 -7.50
N GLY A 182 2.31 3.98 -8.60
CA GLY A 182 3.00 5.28 -8.66
C GLY A 182 4.39 5.29 -9.35
N PHE A 183 4.94 4.15 -9.80
CA PHE A 183 6.25 4.11 -10.48
C PHE A 183 6.18 4.05 -12.00
N ASP A 184 4.99 3.92 -12.58
CA ASP A 184 4.82 3.82 -14.03
C ASP A 184 4.66 5.18 -14.69
N VAL A 185 5.42 6.18 -14.24
CA VAL A 185 5.41 7.52 -14.84
C VAL A 185 6.85 7.88 -15.18
N GLY A 186 7.07 8.22 -16.43
CA GLY A 186 8.36 8.68 -16.93
C GLY A 186 8.20 9.34 -18.30
N PRO A 187 9.29 9.89 -18.86
CA PRO A 187 9.19 10.70 -20.08
C PRO A 187 9.01 9.88 -21.36
N TYR A 188 8.88 8.55 -21.28
CA TYR A 188 8.93 7.70 -22.46
C TYR A 188 7.54 7.31 -22.97
N ARG A 189 7.50 6.81 -24.21
CA ARG A 189 6.30 6.27 -24.86
C ARG A 189 6.58 4.99 -25.64
N ILE A 190 5.53 4.22 -25.87
CA ILE A 190 5.50 3.09 -26.80
C ILE A 190 4.30 3.27 -27.73
N ALA A 191 4.51 3.14 -29.03
CA ALA A 191 3.45 3.21 -30.03
C ALA A 191 3.64 2.12 -31.09
N GLY A 192 2.54 1.75 -31.74
CA GLY A 192 2.53 0.75 -32.79
C GLY A 192 1.19 0.69 -33.50
N THR A 193 1.01 -0.35 -34.29
CA THR A 193 -0.22 -0.60 -35.04
C THR A 193 -0.68 -2.04 -34.88
N VAL A 194 -1.97 -2.30 -35.10
CA VAL A 194 -2.59 -3.62 -35.12
C VAL A 194 -3.35 -3.80 -36.43
N PHE A 195 -3.00 -4.85 -37.15
CA PHE A 195 -3.60 -5.23 -38.43
C PHE A 195 -4.02 -6.70 -38.38
N ILE A 196 -4.99 -7.06 -39.23
CA ILE A 196 -5.18 -8.44 -39.67
C ILE A 196 -4.38 -8.62 -40.94
N ASP A 197 -3.49 -9.61 -40.96
CA ASP A 197 -2.69 -9.96 -42.14
C ASP A 197 -3.60 -10.26 -43.34
N GLY A 198 -3.34 -9.62 -44.47
CA GLY A 198 -4.13 -9.75 -45.68
C GLY A 198 -3.46 -9.13 -46.90
N THR A 199 -4.19 -9.08 -48.02
CA THR A 199 -3.73 -8.41 -49.24
C THR A 199 -4.78 -7.38 -49.69
N PRO A 200 -4.75 -6.13 -49.19
CA PRO A 200 -3.81 -5.56 -48.22
C PRO A 200 -4.15 -5.91 -46.75
N ASP A 201 -3.20 -5.65 -45.84
CA ASP A 201 -3.42 -5.72 -44.40
C ASP A 201 -4.56 -4.77 -43.98
N VAL A 202 -5.44 -5.25 -43.09
CA VAL A 202 -6.63 -4.51 -42.67
C VAL A 202 -6.45 -3.97 -41.25
N PRO A 203 -6.46 -2.64 -41.03
CA PRO A 203 -6.36 -2.07 -39.70
C PRO A 203 -7.58 -2.44 -38.87
N VAL A 204 -7.38 -2.72 -37.59
CA VAL A 204 -8.46 -3.14 -36.70
C VAL A 204 -8.35 -2.54 -35.31
N SER A 205 -9.51 -2.35 -34.69
CA SER A 205 -9.59 -1.99 -33.27
C SER A 205 -9.50 -3.24 -32.40
N ARG A 206 -8.49 -3.28 -31.52
CA ARG A 206 -8.18 -4.38 -30.62
C ARG A 206 -7.76 -3.82 -29.26
N ARG A 207 -8.04 -4.58 -28.21
CA ARG A 207 -7.64 -4.20 -26.85
C ARG A 207 -6.18 -4.59 -26.67
N VAL A 208 -5.31 -3.57 -26.58
CA VAL A 208 -3.86 -3.72 -26.43
C VAL A 208 -3.48 -3.51 -24.98
N ARG A 209 -2.70 -4.43 -24.44
CA ARG A 209 -2.20 -4.40 -23.05
C ARG A 209 -0.68 -4.38 -23.07
N LEU A 210 -0.10 -3.43 -22.34
CA LEU A 210 1.34 -3.30 -22.15
C LEU A 210 1.74 -3.95 -20.82
N PHE A 211 2.80 -4.75 -20.86
CA PHE A 211 3.35 -5.42 -19.69
C PHE A 211 4.84 -5.10 -19.53
N ASP A 212 5.26 -4.93 -18.29
CA ASP A 212 6.69 -4.91 -17.94
C ASP A 212 7.28 -6.29 -18.19
N ARG A 213 8.38 -6.37 -18.94
CA ARG A 213 8.93 -7.65 -19.39
C ARG A 213 9.57 -8.45 -18.26
N GLN A 214 10.15 -7.78 -17.27
CA GLN A 214 10.84 -8.45 -16.16
C GLN A 214 9.84 -9.08 -15.17
N SER A 215 8.77 -8.36 -14.84
CA SER A 215 7.80 -8.77 -13.82
C SER A 215 6.50 -9.35 -14.38
N ALA A 216 6.27 -9.29 -15.69
CA ALA A 216 5.02 -9.63 -16.35
C ALA A 216 3.78 -8.91 -15.79
N ARG A 217 3.99 -7.76 -15.14
CA ARG A 217 2.92 -6.93 -14.59
C ARG A 217 2.32 -6.05 -15.69
N MET A 218 0.99 -5.94 -15.74
CA MET A 218 0.31 -5.00 -16.63
C MET A 218 0.58 -3.55 -16.21
N VAL A 219 0.99 -2.73 -17.16
CA VAL A 219 1.41 -1.34 -16.98
C VAL A 219 0.35 -0.38 -17.52
N ARG A 220 -0.15 -0.65 -18.73
CA ARG A 220 -1.19 0.15 -19.41
C ARG A 220 -2.09 -0.73 -20.25
N GLU A 221 -3.24 -0.17 -20.59
CA GLU A 221 -4.20 -0.76 -21.51
C GLU A 221 -4.83 0.35 -22.36
N GLY A 222 -5.13 0.03 -23.60
CA GLY A 222 -5.74 0.93 -24.56
C GLY A 222 -6.36 0.17 -25.71
N TRP A 223 -7.07 0.89 -26.58
CA TRP A 223 -7.61 0.35 -27.82
C TRP A 223 -6.79 0.87 -28.99
N SER A 224 -6.55 0.03 -30.00
CA SER A 224 -6.09 0.51 -31.30
C SER A 224 -7.22 1.20 -32.05
N ASP A 225 -6.86 2.18 -32.87
CA ASP A 225 -7.76 2.92 -33.74
C ASP A 225 -8.34 2.01 -34.84
N PRO A 226 -9.66 2.02 -35.11
CA PRO A 226 -10.28 1.14 -36.09
C PRO A 226 -9.91 1.45 -37.55
N VAL A 227 -9.44 2.66 -37.87
CA VAL A 227 -9.18 3.09 -39.25
C VAL A 227 -7.70 2.97 -39.60
N THR A 228 -6.82 3.18 -38.64
CA THR A 228 -5.36 3.21 -38.82
C THR A 228 -4.64 2.06 -38.11
N GLY A 229 -5.32 1.36 -37.20
CA GLY A 229 -4.72 0.33 -36.34
C GLY A 229 -3.82 0.89 -35.25
N ALA A 230 -3.64 2.21 -35.15
CA ALA A 230 -2.64 2.83 -34.27
C ALA A 230 -3.01 2.70 -32.78
N TYR A 231 -2.01 2.46 -31.93
CA TYR A 231 -2.11 2.58 -30.47
C TYR A 231 -0.87 3.28 -29.91
N ALA A 232 -1.03 3.93 -28.75
CA ALA A 232 0.06 4.55 -28.03
C ALA A 232 -0.13 4.45 -26.50
N PHE A 233 0.98 4.28 -25.80
CA PHE A 233 1.08 4.34 -24.36
C PHE A 233 2.11 5.41 -24.00
N GLU A 234 1.66 6.43 -23.30
CA GLU A 234 2.49 7.55 -22.88
C GLU A 234 2.84 7.48 -21.40
N ASN A 235 3.75 8.35 -21.01
CA ASN A 235 4.18 8.54 -19.63
C ASN A 235 4.73 7.24 -19.01
N LEU A 236 5.60 6.54 -19.74
CA LEU A 236 6.22 5.29 -19.30
C LEU A 236 7.59 5.55 -18.68
N PRO A 237 7.98 4.79 -17.64
CA PRO A 237 9.34 4.84 -17.13
C PRO A 237 10.30 4.14 -18.10
N ALA A 238 11.59 4.46 -17.96
CA ALA A 238 12.64 3.66 -18.58
C ALA A 238 12.57 2.22 -18.04
N ALA A 239 12.67 1.24 -18.94
CA ALA A 239 12.70 -0.18 -18.59
C ALA A 239 13.90 -0.83 -19.29
N PRO A 240 15.00 -1.13 -18.58
CA PRO A 240 16.20 -1.73 -19.18
C PRO A 240 15.92 -3.05 -19.91
N ASP A 241 15.02 -3.86 -19.33
CA ASP A 241 14.62 -5.14 -19.91
C ASP A 241 13.51 -5.00 -20.98
N GLY A 242 12.98 -3.79 -21.17
CA GLY A 242 11.90 -3.46 -22.10
C GLY A 242 10.51 -3.88 -21.62
N TYR A 243 9.56 -3.81 -22.54
CA TYR A 243 8.17 -4.20 -22.37
C TYR A 243 7.76 -5.24 -23.41
N PHE A 244 6.60 -5.84 -23.22
CA PHE A 244 5.89 -6.55 -24.28
C PHE A 244 4.44 -6.09 -24.34
N VAL A 245 3.85 -6.15 -25.53
CA VAL A 245 2.43 -5.86 -25.74
C VAL A 245 1.69 -7.12 -26.15
N LEU A 246 0.45 -7.22 -25.70
CA LEU A 246 -0.49 -8.27 -26.05
C LEU A 246 -1.72 -7.61 -26.67
N SER A 247 -2.10 -8.03 -27.87
CA SER A 247 -3.32 -7.58 -28.55
C SER A 247 -4.37 -8.67 -28.48
N HIS A 248 -5.52 -8.39 -27.87
CA HIS A 248 -6.65 -9.32 -27.83
C HIS A 248 -7.67 -9.01 -28.91
N ASP A 249 -8.09 -10.04 -29.63
CA ASP A 249 -9.31 -9.97 -30.42
C ASP A 249 -10.54 -10.03 -29.53
N HIS A 250 -11.25 -8.92 -29.47
CA HIS A 250 -12.52 -8.82 -28.74
C HIS A 250 -13.68 -9.49 -29.47
N THR A 251 -13.51 -9.84 -30.76
CA THR A 251 -14.53 -10.57 -31.54
C THR A 251 -14.41 -12.09 -31.42
N GLY A 252 -13.29 -12.61 -30.90
CA GLY A 252 -13.05 -14.04 -30.69
C GLY A 252 -12.80 -14.83 -31.99
N VAL A 253 -12.51 -14.16 -33.10
CA VAL A 253 -12.21 -14.78 -34.39
C VAL A 253 -10.73 -15.13 -34.50
N PHE A 254 -9.85 -14.29 -33.96
CA PHE A 254 -8.40 -14.44 -34.03
C PHE A 254 -7.78 -14.67 -32.65
N ASN A 255 -6.64 -15.35 -32.62
CA ASN A 255 -5.83 -15.49 -31.41
C ASN A 255 -5.19 -14.16 -31.02
N ALA A 256 -4.81 -14.05 -29.74
CA ALA A 256 -4.05 -12.91 -29.28
C ALA A 256 -2.62 -12.95 -29.84
N GLU A 257 -2.11 -11.78 -30.21
CA GLU A 257 -0.75 -11.61 -30.71
C GLU A 257 0.12 -10.90 -29.68
N VAL A 258 1.40 -11.30 -29.60
CA VAL A 258 2.39 -10.70 -28.71
C VAL A 258 3.54 -10.11 -29.52
N LYS A 259 3.90 -8.87 -29.20
CA LYS A 259 5.16 -8.28 -29.63
C LYS A 259 6.05 -8.06 -28.42
N ASP A 260 7.15 -8.80 -28.35
CA ASP A 260 8.09 -8.83 -27.22
C ASP A 260 9.28 -7.87 -27.43
N ARG A 261 9.99 -7.60 -26.32
CA ARG A 261 11.27 -6.86 -26.24
C ARG A 261 11.20 -5.46 -26.85
N ILE A 262 10.09 -4.78 -26.64
CA ILE A 262 9.86 -3.40 -27.08
C ILE A 262 10.59 -2.45 -26.13
N GLN A 263 11.39 -1.55 -26.69
CA GLN A 263 12.05 -0.50 -25.94
C GLN A 263 11.22 0.79 -25.99
N PRO A 264 11.01 1.46 -24.85
CA PRO A 264 10.31 2.73 -24.83
C PRO A 264 11.22 3.83 -25.41
N ILE A 265 10.64 4.75 -26.18
CA ILE A 265 11.37 5.89 -26.77
C ILE A 265 11.08 7.17 -25.98
N PRO A 266 12.04 8.11 -25.88
CA PRO A 266 11.79 9.43 -25.30
C PRO A 266 10.68 10.20 -26.02
#